data_AF-X0YRT7-F1
#
_entry.id   AF-X0YRT7-F1
#
_cell.length_a   1.000
_cell.length_b   1.000
_cell.length_c   1.000
_cell.angle_alpha   90.00
_cell.angle_beta   90.00
_cell.angle_gamma   90.00
#
_symmetry.space_group_name_H-M   'P 1'
#
loop_
_entity.id
_entity.type
_entity.pdbx_description
1 polymer ?
#
loop_
_entity_poly.entity_id
_entity_poly.type
_entity_poly.pdbx_seq_one_letter_code
_entity_poly.pdbx_strand_id
1 'polypeptide(L)'
;AASLADDWKGIKFIQRETNGGTGAANNTGIKKSFAKFVTIMCGDDMMESERLETMLSKIKENPDSVVYDDCRLFTGSERTTHLRMKEYNFDKLLYKNHMHCGIMYKKYAWEVMGGYPEAMKYGREDWAVNISLGVNGYCGVRIPKPMYLYRRENQNRTLSNTTPSWRKFFLGQLEKLFPRIYAGERPMGCCGGRGQPKAVVSTKGIPAVQGVDGMTLIQYVGGSVGTQSWYGVISGKQ
;
A
#
# COMPACT_ATOMS: atom_id res chain seq x y z
N ALA A 1 -16.38 -18.65 10.30
CA ALA A 1 -15.35 -18.25 9.30
C ALA A 1 -15.10 -19.38 8.31
N ALA A 2 -14.61 -20.55 8.75
CA ALA A 2 -14.44 -21.71 7.86
C ALA A 2 -15.73 -22.13 7.12
N SER A 3 -16.89 -22.03 7.79
CA SER A 3 -18.21 -22.29 7.21
C SER A 3 -18.63 -21.34 6.08
N LEU A 4 -17.94 -20.21 5.90
CA LEU A 4 -18.19 -19.25 4.81
C LEU A 4 -17.25 -19.48 3.62
N ALA A 5 -16.28 -20.40 3.72
CA ALA A 5 -15.37 -20.70 2.63
C ALA A 5 -16.15 -21.36 1.48
N ASP A 6 -15.93 -20.86 0.28
CA ASP A 6 -16.62 -21.27 -0.94
C ASP A 6 -15.70 -20.90 -2.12
N ASP A 7 -14.93 -21.89 -2.59
CA ASP A 7 -13.95 -21.68 -3.66
C ASP A 7 -14.61 -21.23 -4.97
N TRP A 8 -15.85 -21.65 -5.23
CA TRP A 8 -16.61 -21.25 -6.42
C TRP A 8 -16.99 -19.77 -6.39
N LYS A 9 -17.17 -19.21 -5.19
CA LYS A 9 -17.38 -17.77 -4.99
C LYS A 9 -16.07 -17.00 -4.75
N GLY A 10 -14.91 -17.67 -4.84
CA GLY A 10 -13.61 -17.08 -4.57
C GLY A 10 -13.32 -16.80 -3.09
N ILE A 11 -14.07 -17.40 -2.16
CA ILE A 11 -13.91 -17.20 -0.72
C ILE A 11 -13.03 -18.31 -0.16
N LYS A 12 -11.79 -17.97 0.20
CA LYS A 12 -10.82 -18.92 0.78
C LYS A 12 -10.58 -18.63 2.25
N PHE A 13 -10.68 -19.66 3.09
CA PHE A 13 -10.32 -19.57 4.50
C PHE A 13 -8.93 -20.15 4.73
N ILE A 14 -8.08 -19.39 5.44
CA ILE A 14 -6.74 -19.82 5.82
C ILE A 14 -6.57 -19.58 7.31
N GLN A 15 -6.26 -20.64 8.06
CA GLN A 15 -5.92 -20.55 9.47
C GLN A 15 -4.40 -20.65 9.64
N ARG A 16 -3.82 -19.72 10.39
CA ARG A 16 -2.41 -19.79 10.79
C ARG A 16 -2.29 -20.66 12.05
N GLU A 17 -1.22 -21.45 12.14
CA GLU A 17 -0.96 -22.34 13.27
C GLU A 17 -0.72 -21.57 14.59
N THR A 18 -0.06 -20.41 14.50
CA THR A 18 0.25 -19.55 15.65
C THR A 18 -0.36 -18.17 15.45
N ASN A 19 -0.67 -17.43 16.51
CA ASN A 19 -1.10 -16.03 16.38
C ASN A 19 0.12 -15.11 16.17
N GLY A 20 0.19 -14.45 15.01
CA GLY A 20 1.24 -13.49 14.66
C GLY A 20 0.75 -12.04 14.52
N GLY A 21 -0.50 -11.78 14.92
CA GLY A 21 -1.15 -10.48 14.75
C GLY A 21 -1.63 -10.20 13.32
N THR A 22 -2.18 -9.00 13.14
CA THR A 22 -2.85 -8.56 11.90
C THR A 22 -1.92 -8.58 10.69
N GLY A 23 -0.69 -8.07 10.84
CA GLY A 23 0.29 -8.06 9.74
C GLY A 23 0.63 -9.46 9.21
N ALA A 24 0.81 -10.43 10.10
CA ALA A 24 1.08 -11.82 9.72
C ALA A 24 -0.12 -12.46 9.02
N ALA A 25 -1.34 -12.16 9.46
CA ALA A 25 -2.57 -12.61 8.81
C ALA A 25 -2.70 -12.02 7.38
N ASN A 26 -2.50 -10.70 7.24
CA ASN A 26 -2.52 -10.01 5.94
C ASN A 26 -1.47 -10.60 4.98
N ASN A 27 -0.22 -10.74 5.44
CA ASN A 27 0.84 -11.35 4.63
C ASN A 27 0.49 -12.76 4.18
N THR A 28 -0.10 -13.58 5.06
CA THR A 28 -0.49 -14.96 4.73
C THR A 28 -1.56 -14.98 3.64
N GLY A 29 -2.59 -14.13 3.78
CA GLY A 29 -3.66 -14.01 2.79
C GLY A 29 -3.16 -13.50 1.43
N ILE A 30 -2.37 -12.42 1.42
CA ILE A 30 -1.83 -11.83 0.20
C ILE A 30 -0.90 -12.80 -0.53
N LYS A 31 -0.02 -13.50 0.21
CA LYS A 31 0.91 -14.48 -0.36
C LYS A 31 0.18 -15.62 -1.09
N LYS A 32 -0.95 -16.08 -0.56
CA LYS A 32 -1.77 -17.15 -1.14
C LYS A 32 -2.74 -16.67 -2.22
N SER A 33 -2.91 -15.36 -2.39
CA SER A 33 -3.79 -14.77 -3.40
C SER A 33 -3.16 -14.79 -4.80
N PHE A 34 -3.97 -14.98 -5.83
CA PHE A 34 -3.59 -14.82 -7.24
C PHE A 34 -3.97 -13.43 -7.81
N ALA A 35 -4.52 -12.55 -6.97
CA ALA A 35 -5.03 -11.26 -7.42
C ALA A 35 -3.91 -10.31 -7.88
N LYS A 36 -4.20 -9.52 -8.91
CA LYS A 36 -3.32 -8.44 -9.39
C LYS A 36 -3.36 -7.21 -8.48
N PHE A 37 -4.51 -6.97 -7.84
CA PHE A 37 -4.74 -5.87 -6.91
C PHE A 37 -5.16 -6.41 -5.56
N VAL A 38 -4.75 -5.73 -4.50
CA VAL A 38 -5.00 -6.10 -3.11
C VAL A 38 -5.67 -4.93 -2.40
N THR A 39 -6.65 -5.23 -1.57
CA THR A 39 -7.18 -4.33 -0.54
C THR A 39 -7.45 -5.14 0.73
N ILE A 40 -7.33 -4.51 1.89
CA ILE A 40 -7.59 -5.15 3.18
C ILE A 40 -8.93 -4.66 3.73
N MET A 41 -9.70 -5.56 4.32
CA MET A 41 -10.88 -5.23 5.10
C MET A 41 -10.70 -5.85 6.47
N CYS A 42 -10.84 -5.06 7.54
CA CYS A 42 -10.77 -5.60 8.89
C CYS A 42 -11.95 -6.54 9.15
N GLY A 43 -11.77 -7.52 10.04
CA GLY A 43 -12.80 -8.54 10.31
C GLY A 43 -14.08 -7.98 10.94
N ASP A 44 -14.03 -6.77 11.48
CA ASP A 44 -15.13 -6.03 12.08
C ASP A 44 -15.68 -4.91 11.17
N ASP A 45 -15.05 -4.64 10.03
CA ASP A 45 -15.42 -3.55 9.13
C ASP A 45 -16.33 -3.99 7.96
N MET A 46 -16.84 -3.02 7.22
CA MET A 46 -17.64 -3.22 6.01
C MET A 46 -17.20 -2.24 4.92
N MET A 47 -17.81 -2.35 3.74
CA MET A 47 -17.62 -1.40 2.64
C MET A 47 -18.91 -1.20 1.85
N GLU A 48 -19.03 -0.06 1.18
CA GLU A 48 -20.08 0.17 0.19
C GLU A 48 -19.92 -0.79 -1.01
N SER A 49 -21.03 -1.12 -1.66
CA SER A 49 -21.06 -2.12 -2.74
C SER A 49 -20.26 -1.70 -3.96
N GLU A 50 -20.21 -0.41 -4.28
CA GLU A 50 -19.47 0.16 -5.42
C GLU A 50 -17.98 0.35 -5.16
N ARG A 51 -17.51 0.12 -3.92
CA ARG A 51 -16.15 0.51 -3.51
C ARG A 51 -15.07 -0.15 -4.34
N LEU A 52 -15.13 -1.47 -4.52
CA LEU A 52 -14.11 -2.23 -5.23
C LEU A 52 -14.00 -1.80 -6.70
N GLU A 53 -15.13 -1.63 -7.38
CA GLU A 53 -15.18 -1.15 -8.77
C GLU A 53 -14.60 0.26 -8.89
N THR A 54 -15.01 1.16 -7.98
CA THR A 54 -14.55 2.55 -7.96
C THR A 54 -13.04 2.64 -7.74
N MET A 55 -12.50 1.88 -6.78
CA MET A 55 -11.06 1.83 -6.53
C MET A 55 -10.28 1.20 -7.70
N LEU A 56 -10.82 0.13 -8.28
CA LEU A 56 -10.19 -0.55 -9.42
C LEU A 56 -10.12 0.35 -10.66
N SER A 57 -11.18 1.13 -10.93
CA SER A 57 -11.17 2.12 -11.99
C SER A 57 -10.07 3.16 -11.75
N LYS A 58 -10.02 3.73 -10.52
CA LYS A 58 -9.06 4.77 -10.16
C LYS A 58 -7.60 4.31 -10.22
N ILE A 59 -7.30 3.07 -9.80
CA ILE A 59 -5.91 2.57 -9.83
C ILE A 59 -5.45 2.20 -11.25
N LYS A 60 -6.38 1.87 -12.16
CA LYS A 60 -6.05 1.67 -13.57
C LYS A 60 -5.65 2.97 -14.27
N GLU A 61 -6.28 4.08 -13.89
CA GLU A 61 -5.91 5.43 -14.35
C GLU A 61 -4.57 5.90 -13.76
N ASN A 62 -4.14 5.33 -12.63
CA ASN A 62 -2.95 5.74 -11.88
C ASN A 62 -2.08 4.50 -11.53
N PRO A 63 -1.42 3.88 -12.52
CA PRO A 63 -0.80 2.57 -12.36
C PRO A 63 0.30 2.51 -11.30
N ASP A 64 1.00 3.61 -11.04
CA ASP A 64 2.12 3.66 -10.08
C ASP A 64 1.71 4.35 -8.78
N SER A 65 0.47 4.10 -8.35
CA SER A 65 -0.13 4.72 -7.18
C SER A 65 -0.84 3.71 -6.30
N VAL A 66 -1.17 4.14 -5.08
CA VAL A 66 -2.12 3.47 -4.21
C VAL A 66 -3.39 4.29 -4.12
N VAL A 67 -4.53 3.62 -4.09
CA VAL A 67 -5.84 4.28 -4.04
C VAL A 67 -6.45 4.11 -2.67
N TYR A 68 -7.02 5.18 -2.13
CA TYR A 68 -7.72 5.16 -0.85
C TYR A 68 -8.91 6.10 -0.88
N ASP A 69 -9.86 5.85 0.00
CA ASP A 69 -11.12 6.57 0.08
C ASP A 69 -11.33 7.17 1.47
N ASP A 70 -12.43 7.89 1.65
CA ASP A 70 -12.83 8.35 2.97
C ASP A 70 -13.46 7.20 3.76
N CYS A 71 -13.57 7.37 5.08
CA CYS A 71 -14.30 6.40 5.91
C CYS A 71 -15.64 6.96 6.38
N ARG A 72 -16.62 6.08 6.57
CA ARG A 72 -17.83 6.32 7.34
C ARG A 72 -17.76 5.52 8.62
N LEU A 73 -17.86 6.18 9.76
CA LEU A 73 -18.05 5.46 11.03
C LEU A 73 -19.44 4.85 11.08
N PHE A 74 -19.54 3.67 11.69
CA PHE A 74 -20.84 3.08 12.02
C PHE A 74 -20.78 2.30 13.34
N THR A 75 -21.94 2.18 13.99
CA THR A 75 -22.14 1.41 15.22
C THR A 75 -23.46 0.64 15.09
N GLY A 76 -23.46 -0.67 15.30
CA GLY A 76 -24.63 -1.49 14.97
C GLY A 76 -24.97 -1.40 13.48
N SER A 77 -26.17 -0.91 13.16
CA SER A 77 -26.63 -0.62 11.79
C SER A 77 -26.60 0.87 11.43
N GLU A 78 -26.23 1.75 12.37
CA GLU A 78 -26.30 3.20 12.19
C GLU A 78 -24.98 3.77 11.66
N ARG A 79 -25.05 4.51 10.55
CA ARG A 79 -23.93 5.26 9.99
C ARG A 79 -23.85 6.63 10.65
N THR A 80 -22.68 6.98 11.17
CA THR A 80 -22.47 8.21 11.94
C THR A 80 -21.55 9.18 11.19
N THR A 81 -20.28 9.25 11.56
CA THR A 81 -19.36 10.32 11.15
C THR A 81 -18.69 10.07 9.79
N HIS A 82 -18.65 11.10 8.93
CA HIS A 82 -17.78 11.11 7.74
C HIS A 82 -16.35 11.47 8.18
N LEU A 83 -15.44 10.51 8.12
CA LEU A 83 -14.02 10.75 8.30
C LEU A 83 -13.38 11.06 6.94
N ARG A 84 -13.24 12.36 6.65
CA ARG A 84 -12.50 12.81 5.47
C ARG A 84 -11.01 12.54 5.65
N MET A 85 -10.46 11.67 4.81
CA MET A 85 -9.02 11.45 4.76
C MET A 85 -8.31 12.72 4.25
N LYS A 86 -6.99 12.81 4.44
CA LYS A 86 -6.22 13.93 3.89
C LYS A 86 -5.69 13.57 2.52
N GLU A 87 -5.47 14.58 1.68
CA GLU A 87 -4.69 14.42 0.47
C GLU A 87 -3.30 13.89 0.80
N TYR A 88 -2.79 13.04 -0.08
CA TYR A 88 -1.55 12.33 0.15
C TYR A 88 -0.39 13.31 0.28
N ASN A 89 0.41 13.13 1.32
CA ASN A 89 1.64 13.87 1.52
C ASN A 89 2.62 13.01 2.29
N PHE A 90 3.70 12.58 1.63
CA PHE A 90 4.63 11.63 2.23
C PHE A 90 5.32 12.18 3.47
N ASP A 91 5.72 13.44 3.49
CA ASP A 91 6.35 14.05 4.67
C ASP A 91 5.41 14.06 5.88
N LYS A 92 4.12 14.33 5.67
CA LYS A 92 3.11 14.22 6.73
C LYS A 92 2.85 12.77 7.10
N LEU A 93 2.93 11.84 6.14
CA LEU A 93 2.74 10.41 6.37
C LEU A 93 3.74 9.89 7.39
N LEU A 94 4.99 10.36 7.39
CA LEU A 94 6.01 9.94 8.36
C LEU A 94 5.63 10.19 9.83
N TYR A 95 4.76 11.16 10.10
CA TYR A 95 4.41 11.54 11.47
C TYR A 95 2.94 11.32 11.82
N LYS A 96 2.09 11.11 10.81
CA LYS A 96 0.68 10.80 10.97
C LYS A 96 0.12 10.02 9.78
N ASN A 97 -0.35 8.81 10.05
CA ASN A 97 -1.09 8.05 9.06
C ASN A 97 -2.38 8.78 8.65
N HIS A 98 -2.58 8.97 7.35
CA HIS A 98 -3.75 9.61 6.78
C HIS A 98 -4.38 8.81 5.63
N MET A 99 -3.90 7.58 5.43
CA MET A 99 -4.54 6.56 4.61
C MET A 99 -4.94 5.42 5.55
N HIS A 100 -6.20 5.00 5.52
CA HIS A 100 -6.68 3.91 6.37
C HIS A 100 -6.15 2.55 5.87
N CYS A 101 -6.32 1.48 6.64
CA CYS A 101 -5.79 0.15 6.32
C CYS A 101 -6.32 -0.46 5.02
N GLY A 102 -7.49 -0.01 4.56
CA GLY A 102 -8.19 -0.56 3.40
C GLY A 102 -7.79 0.02 2.05
N ILE A 103 -6.58 0.56 1.90
CA ILE A 103 -6.09 1.03 0.60
C ILE A 103 -6.08 -0.09 -0.46
N MET A 104 -6.10 0.28 -1.74
CA MET A 104 -5.89 -0.61 -2.88
C MET A 104 -4.52 -0.37 -3.51
N TYR A 105 -3.79 -1.44 -3.77
CA TYR A 105 -2.47 -1.40 -4.42
C TYR A 105 -2.25 -2.64 -5.30
N LYS A 106 -1.29 -2.58 -6.23
CA LYS A 106 -0.87 -3.74 -7.01
C LYS A 106 -0.20 -4.77 -6.09
N LYS A 107 -0.51 -6.05 -6.21
CA LYS A 107 0.13 -7.11 -5.41
C LYS A 107 1.67 -7.07 -5.51
N TYR A 108 2.20 -6.76 -6.69
CA TYR A 108 3.64 -6.58 -6.89
C TYR A 108 4.26 -5.51 -5.97
N ALA A 109 3.53 -4.42 -5.66
CA ALA A 109 4.02 -3.41 -4.73
C ALA A 109 4.24 -4.01 -3.32
N TRP A 110 3.40 -4.95 -2.89
CA TRP A 110 3.57 -5.70 -1.63
C TRP A 110 4.80 -6.60 -1.64
N GLU A 111 5.13 -7.20 -2.78
CA GLU A 111 6.34 -8.02 -2.96
C GLU A 111 7.61 -7.15 -2.86
N VAL A 112 7.63 -6.02 -3.57
CA VAL A 112 8.75 -5.06 -3.57
C VAL A 112 9.01 -4.50 -2.17
N MET A 113 7.95 -4.15 -1.43
CA MET A 113 8.09 -3.56 -0.10
C MET A 113 8.39 -4.58 1.02
N GLY A 114 8.35 -5.89 0.74
CA GLY A 114 8.58 -6.95 1.72
C GLY A 114 7.39 -7.23 2.66
N GLY A 115 6.19 -6.79 2.30
CA GLY A 115 4.96 -7.00 3.05
C GLY A 115 4.82 -6.24 4.38
N TYR A 116 3.87 -6.68 5.22
CA TYR A 116 3.59 -6.07 6.53
C TYR A 116 4.72 -6.42 7.51
N PRO A 117 5.38 -5.43 8.13
CA PRO A 117 6.55 -5.68 8.97
C PRO A 117 6.17 -6.26 10.34
N GLU A 118 6.84 -7.33 10.75
CA GLU A 118 6.62 -7.99 12.06
C GLU A 118 6.91 -7.08 13.26
N ALA A 119 7.81 -6.09 13.08
CA ALA A 119 8.07 -5.08 14.09
C ALA A 119 6.79 -4.37 14.55
N MET A 120 5.79 -4.24 13.68
CA MET A 120 4.52 -3.56 13.96
C MET A 120 3.43 -4.50 14.52
N LYS A 121 3.78 -5.65 15.10
CA LYS A 121 2.81 -6.64 15.62
C LYS A 121 1.84 -6.11 16.69
N TYR A 122 2.21 -5.02 17.39
CA TYR A 122 1.37 -4.39 18.42
C TYR A 122 0.36 -3.38 17.85
N GLY A 123 0.37 -3.14 16.53
CA GLY A 123 -0.51 -2.22 15.83
C GLY A 123 0.25 -1.26 14.93
N ARG A 124 -0.51 -0.48 14.14
CA ARG A 124 0.01 0.51 13.17
C ARG A 124 0.82 -0.12 12.04
N GLU A 125 0.60 -1.41 11.77
CA GLU A 125 1.17 -2.13 10.63
C GLU A 125 0.73 -1.54 9.29
N ASP A 126 -0.49 -1.00 9.22
CA ASP A 126 -1.00 -0.22 8.09
C ASP A 126 -0.16 1.03 7.84
N TRP A 127 0.25 1.72 8.91
CA TRP A 127 1.06 2.93 8.80
C TRP A 127 2.45 2.62 8.23
N ALA A 128 3.10 1.56 8.71
CA ALA A 128 4.39 1.15 8.17
C ALA A 128 4.29 0.72 6.70
N VAL A 129 3.20 0.04 6.32
CA VAL A 129 2.93 -0.32 4.93
C VAL A 129 2.76 0.91 4.05
N ASN A 130 1.98 1.87 4.50
CA ASN A 130 1.74 3.13 3.80
C ASN A 130 3.04 3.92 3.57
N ILE A 131 3.94 3.94 4.55
CA ILE A 131 5.27 4.55 4.39
C ILE A 131 6.09 3.75 3.38
N SER A 132 6.15 2.43 3.50
CA SER A 132 6.94 1.58 2.60
C SER A 132 6.49 1.69 1.14
N LEU A 133 5.18 1.79 0.89
CA LEU A 133 4.63 2.08 -0.44
C LEU A 133 5.14 3.41 -0.99
N GLY A 134 5.11 4.48 -0.19
CA GLY A 134 5.65 5.79 -0.58
C GLY A 134 7.17 5.78 -0.81
N VAL A 135 7.93 5.03 0.00
CA VAL A 135 9.38 4.82 -0.20
C VAL A 135 9.67 4.17 -1.56
N ASN A 136 8.79 3.29 -2.03
CA ASN A 136 8.89 2.61 -3.32
C ASN A 136 8.19 3.36 -4.46
N GLY A 137 7.79 4.62 -4.26
CA GLY A 137 7.24 5.49 -5.30
C GLY A 137 5.74 5.35 -5.55
N TYR A 138 5.03 4.53 -4.77
CA TYR A 138 3.58 4.38 -4.88
C TYR A 138 2.88 5.46 -4.07
N CYS A 139 2.68 6.63 -4.68
CA CYS A 139 2.00 7.76 -4.04
C CYS A 139 0.49 7.53 -3.92
N GLY A 140 -0.14 8.15 -2.93
CA GLY A 140 -1.57 8.00 -2.67
C GLY A 140 -2.45 8.87 -3.57
N VAL A 141 -3.53 8.29 -4.09
CA VAL A 141 -4.61 8.96 -4.81
C VAL A 141 -5.90 8.79 -4.00
N ARG A 142 -6.45 9.90 -3.53
CA ARG A 142 -7.67 9.92 -2.72
C ARG A 142 -8.92 9.94 -3.58
N ILE A 143 -9.91 9.14 -3.20
CA ILE A 143 -11.29 9.23 -3.66
C ILE A 143 -12.10 9.91 -2.56
N PRO A 144 -12.64 11.13 -2.76
CA PRO A 144 -13.34 11.88 -1.72
C PRO A 144 -14.77 11.38 -1.49
N LYS A 145 -14.94 10.06 -1.31
CA LYS A 145 -16.20 9.37 -1.04
C LYS A 145 -16.02 8.43 0.16
N PRO A 146 -16.94 8.42 1.14
CA PRO A 146 -16.80 7.60 2.34
C PRO A 146 -17.26 6.16 2.11
N MET A 147 -16.49 5.37 1.36
CA MET A 147 -16.90 4.02 0.95
C MET A 147 -16.38 2.92 1.89
N TYR A 148 -15.34 3.18 2.69
CA TYR A 148 -14.90 2.28 3.75
C TYR A 148 -15.76 2.49 5.01
N LEU A 149 -16.48 1.46 5.44
CA LEU A 149 -17.33 1.54 6.62
C LEU A 149 -16.53 1.02 7.81
N TYR A 150 -16.10 1.94 8.67
CA TYR A 150 -15.27 1.64 9.84
C TYR A 150 -16.13 1.47 11.09
N ARG A 151 -16.13 0.27 11.66
CA ARG A 151 -16.94 -0.04 12.85
C ARG A 151 -16.31 0.59 14.08
N ARG A 152 -17.10 1.32 14.84
CA ARG A 152 -16.66 1.93 16.10
C ARG A 152 -17.51 1.46 17.28
N GLU A 153 -16.89 0.65 18.12
CA GLU A 153 -17.44 0.02 19.32
C GLU A 153 -16.42 0.10 20.48
N ASN A 154 -16.81 -0.33 21.68
CA ASN A 154 -15.99 -0.13 22.88
C ASN A 154 -14.70 -0.97 22.94
N GLN A 155 -14.49 -1.90 22.00
CA GLN A 155 -13.35 -2.82 21.98
C GLN A 155 -12.29 -2.50 20.92
N ASN A 156 -12.43 -1.41 20.16
CA ASN A 156 -11.43 -1.10 19.11
C ASN A 156 -10.05 -0.82 19.72
N ARG A 157 -9.00 -1.42 19.15
CA ARG A 157 -7.59 -1.21 19.55
C ARG A 157 -7.17 0.27 19.53
N THR A 158 -7.77 1.07 18.67
CA THR A 158 -7.52 2.51 18.56
C THR A 158 -7.95 3.30 19.81
N LEU A 159 -8.72 2.70 20.71
CA LEU A 159 -9.09 3.33 21.99
C LEU A 159 -8.00 3.14 23.06
N SER A 160 -7.16 2.09 22.94
CA SER A 160 -6.16 1.75 23.97
C SER A 160 -4.72 2.08 23.58
N ASN A 161 -4.42 2.31 22.30
CA ASN A 161 -3.06 2.55 21.80
C ASN A 161 -2.83 3.96 21.20
N THR A 162 -3.51 4.98 21.72
CA THR A 162 -3.46 6.38 21.21
C THR A 162 -2.80 7.37 22.16
N THR A 163 -2.29 6.94 23.32
CA THR A 163 -1.58 7.81 24.27
C THR A 163 -0.26 8.35 23.69
N PRO A 164 0.31 9.42 24.27
CA PRO A 164 1.63 9.93 23.86
C PRO A 164 2.75 8.88 23.97
N SER A 165 2.71 7.99 24.96
CA SER A 165 3.69 6.91 25.11
C SER A 165 3.61 5.91 23.97
N TRP A 166 2.40 5.49 23.58
CA TRP A 166 2.18 4.66 22.40
C TRP A 166 2.61 5.34 21.12
N ARG A 167 2.31 6.64 20.97
CA ARG A 167 2.78 7.42 19.81
C ARG A 167 4.31 7.40 19.72
N LYS A 168 5.02 7.66 20.83
CA LYS A 168 6.50 7.60 20.87
C LYS A 168 7.01 6.20 20.54
N PHE A 169 6.37 5.16 21.07
CA PHE A 169 6.71 3.77 20.78
C PHE A 169 6.62 3.46 19.27
N PHE A 170 5.48 3.73 18.63
CA PHE A 170 5.29 3.45 17.20
C PHE A 170 6.20 4.29 16.32
N LEU A 171 6.40 5.58 16.63
CA LEU A 171 7.37 6.41 15.88
C LEU A 171 8.78 5.83 15.96
N GLY A 172 9.22 5.40 17.15
CA GLY A 172 10.53 4.74 17.29
C GLY A 172 10.65 3.43 16.52
N GLN A 173 9.55 2.70 16.32
CA GLN A 173 9.53 1.51 15.44
C GLN A 173 9.66 1.91 13.96
N LEU A 174 8.94 2.94 13.53
CA LEU A 174 9.00 3.44 12.16
C LEU A 174 10.39 4.01 11.82
N GLU A 175 11.00 4.76 12.75
CA GLU A 175 12.37 5.27 12.60
C GLU A 175 13.38 4.15 12.42
N LYS A 176 13.23 3.04 13.15
CA LYS A 176 14.08 1.84 12.99
C LYS A 176 13.83 1.10 11.68
N LEU A 177 12.58 1.09 11.20
CA LEU A 177 12.23 0.46 9.92
C LEU A 177 12.70 1.29 8.71
N PHE A 178 12.70 2.62 8.83
CA PHE A 178 13.00 3.53 7.72
C PHE A 178 14.07 4.58 8.08
N PRO A 179 15.26 4.17 8.57
CA PRO A 179 16.23 5.10 9.16
C PRO A 179 16.71 6.18 8.18
N ARG A 180 16.96 5.80 6.92
CA ARG A 180 17.36 6.73 5.86
C ARG A 180 16.30 7.80 5.56
N ILE A 181 15.03 7.40 5.57
CA ILE A 181 13.90 8.30 5.31
C ILE A 181 13.71 9.29 6.45
N TYR A 182 13.80 8.82 7.70
CA TYR A 182 13.75 9.70 8.87
C TYR A 182 15.00 10.57 9.02
N ALA A 183 16.14 10.17 8.43
CA ALA A 183 17.33 11.01 8.28
C ALA A 183 17.21 12.09 7.17
N GLY A 184 16.07 12.14 6.46
CA GLY A 184 15.78 13.17 5.46
C GLY A 184 15.91 12.69 4.00
N GLU A 185 16.29 11.45 3.76
CA GLU A 185 16.38 10.93 2.40
C GLU A 185 15.00 10.82 1.75
N ARG A 186 14.91 11.22 0.48
CA ARG A 186 13.71 11.09 -0.35
C ARG A 186 14.12 10.48 -1.70
N PRO A 187 14.20 9.13 -1.79
CA PRO A 187 14.64 8.47 -3.01
C PRO A 187 13.65 8.66 -4.17
N MET A 188 12.42 9.10 -3.90
CA MET A 188 11.35 9.26 -4.88
C MET A 188 10.93 10.73 -5.03
N GLY A 189 10.95 11.25 -6.26
CA GLY A 189 10.56 12.63 -6.55
C GLY A 189 9.05 12.91 -6.57
N CYS A 190 8.22 11.88 -6.76
CA CYS A 190 6.77 12.04 -6.99
C CYS A 190 5.93 12.24 -5.72
N CYS A 191 6.38 11.79 -4.55
CA CYS A 191 5.51 11.65 -3.38
C CYS A 191 5.50 12.86 -2.41
N GLY A 192 5.87 14.07 -2.84
CA GLY A 192 6.16 15.16 -1.88
C GLY A 192 5.85 16.59 -2.30
N GLY A 193 5.09 16.84 -3.37
CA GLY A 193 4.66 18.20 -3.71
C GLY A 193 5.78 19.20 -3.99
N ARG A 194 6.97 18.74 -4.40
CA ARG A 194 8.02 19.61 -4.95
C ARG A 194 8.16 19.35 -6.44
N GLY A 195 7.58 20.25 -7.22
CA GLY A 195 7.73 20.34 -8.66
C GLY A 195 6.96 19.26 -9.42
N GLN A 196 6.26 19.67 -10.48
CA GLN A 196 6.01 18.71 -11.56
C GLN A 196 7.34 18.05 -11.92
N PRO A 197 7.38 16.73 -12.18
CA PRO A 197 8.56 16.16 -12.83
C PRO A 197 8.87 17.05 -14.03
N LYS A 198 10.10 17.58 -14.12
CA LYS A 198 10.54 18.25 -15.34
C LYS A 198 10.18 17.31 -16.48
N ALA A 199 9.48 17.87 -17.47
CA ALA A 199 8.83 17.18 -18.58
C ALA A 199 9.53 15.86 -18.92
N VAL A 200 8.71 14.80 -19.00
CA VAL A 200 9.05 13.55 -19.68
C VAL A 200 9.89 13.91 -20.90
N VAL A 201 11.13 13.41 -20.95
CA VAL A 201 11.96 13.54 -22.14
C VAL A 201 11.12 13.00 -23.28
N SER A 202 10.76 13.89 -24.20
CA SER A 202 10.01 13.56 -25.39
C SER A 202 10.69 12.39 -26.08
N THR A 203 9.99 11.26 -26.22
CA THR A 203 10.45 10.12 -27.02
C THR A 203 10.43 10.41 -28.52
N LYS A 204 9.94 11.59 -28.95
CA LYS A 204 10.12 12.04 -30.34
C LYS A 204 11.62 12.25 -30.60
N GLY A 205 12.21 11.29 -31.29
CA GLY A 205 13.58 11.36 -31.78
C GLY A 205 14.54 10.30 -31.24
N ILE A 206 14.12 9.41 -30.33
CA ILE A 206 14.96 8.25 -29.97
C ILE A 206 14.93 7.28 -31.16
N PRO A 207 16.07 7.03 -31.84
CA PRO A 207 16.10 6.06 -32.93
C PRO A 207 15.69 4.69 -32.40
N ALA A 208 14.88 3.95 -33.16
CA ALA A 208 14.62 2.56 -32.85
C ALA A 208 15.97 1.83 -32.84
N VAL A 209 16.37 1.31 -31.67
CA VAL A 209 17.55 0.46 -31.57
C VAL A 209 17.19 -0.87 -32.21
N GLN A 210 17.85 -1.21 -33.32
CA GLN A 210 17.71 -2.54 -33.90
C GLN A 210 18.33 -3.56 -32.95
N GLY A 211 17.62 -4.66 -32.70
CA GLY A 211 18.12 -5.76 -31.90
C GLY A 211 19.40 -6.34 -32.51
N VAL A 212 20.30 -6.81 -31.65
CA VAL A 212 21.51 -7.56 -32.04
C VAL A 212 21.24 -9.04 -31.83
N ASP A 213 21.69 -9.90 -32.75
CA ASP A 213 21.55 -11.34 -32.61
C ASP A 213 22.13 -11.85 -31.28
N GLY A 214 21.34 -12.67 -30.57
CA GLY A 214 21.70 -13.19 -29.25
C GLY A 214 21.37 -12.28 -28.06
N MET A 215 20.75 -11.11 -28.29
CA MET A 215 20.35 -10.17 -27.23
C MET A 215 18.83 -9.96 -27.20
N THR A 216 18.28 -9.74 -26.01
CA THR A 216 16.85 -9.42 -25.82
C THR A 216 16.66 -7.92 -25.67
N LEU A 217 15.77 -7.34 -26.49
CA LEU A 217 15.41 -5.93 -26.37
C LEU A 217 14.59 -5.71 -25.09
N ILE A 218 15.06 -4.83 -24.21
CA ILE A 218 14.34 -4.43 -23.00
C ILE A 218 13.84 -3.00 -23.19
N GLN A 219 12.53 -2.79 -22.98
CA GLN A 219 11.95 -1.46 -22.90
C GLN A 219 11.93 -1.01 -21.43
N TYR A 220 12.70 0.02 -21.11
CA TYR A 220 12.60 0.70 -19.82
C TYR A 220 11.46 1.73 -19.87
N VAL A 221 10.53 1.63 -18.93
CA VAL A 221 9.47 2.63 -18.71
C VAL A 221 9.57 3.07 -17.25
N GLY A 222 10.19 4.22 -17.01
CA GLY A 222 10.35 4.77 -15.67
C GLY A 222 10.89 6.21 -15.68
N GLY A 223 10.72 6.93 -14.57
CA GLY A 223 11.10 8.34 -14.44
C GLY A 223 12.49 8.60 -13.86
N SER A 224 13.31 7.55 -13.66
CA SER A 224 14.65 7.67 -13.07
C SER A 224 15.72 7.70 -14.17
N VAL A 225 16.78 8.48 -13.95
CA VAL A 225 17.95 8.53 -14.83
C VAL A 225 19.12 7.91 -14.10
N GLY A 226 19.77 6.90 -14.70
CA GLY A 226 20.91 6.21 -14.09
C GLY A 226 21.35 4.99 -14.89
N THR A 227 22.44 4.34 -14.45
CA THR A 227 22.90 3.06 -15.00
C THR A 227 22.46 1.94 -14.07
N GLN A 228 21.80 0.91 -14.62
CA GLN A 228 21.42 -0.27 -13.87
C GLN A 228 21.77 -1.52 -14.68
N SER A 229 22.54 -2.43 -14.07
CA SER A 229 22.85 -3.74 -14.64
C SER A 229 21.71 -4.71 -14.33
N TRP A 230 21.26 -5.43 -15.35
CA TRP A 230 20.26 -6.49 -15.24
C TRP A 230 20.88 -7.80 -15.66
N TYR A 231 20.67 -8.84 -14.87
CA TYR A 231 21.19 -10.18 -15.16
C TYR A 231 20.01 -11.09 -15.51
N GLY A 232 20.03 -11.67 -16.71
CA GLY A 232 19.01 -12.61 -17.15
C GLY A 232 19.29 -14.01 -16.59
N VAL A 233 18.22 -14.80 -16.39
CA VAL A 233 18.27 -16.19 -15.90
C VAL A 233 19.17 -17.09 -16.76
N ILE A 234 19.46 -16.68 -18.01
CA ILE A 234 20.29 -17.40 -18.98
C ILE A 234 21.78 -16.96 -18.94
N SER A 235 22.10 -15.74 -18.48
CA SER A 235 23.47 -15.16 -18.56
C SER A 235 24.42 -15.51 -17.41
N GLY A 236 23.90 -16.04 -16.30
CA GLY A 236 24.63 -16.93 -15.40
C GLY A 236 25.99 -16.52 -14.81
N LYS A 237 26.35 -15.24 -14.59
CA LYS A 237 27.50 -14.90 -13.72
C LYS A 237 27.28 -13.65 -12.86
N GLN A 238 27.81 -13.74 -11.63
CA GLN A 238 27.77 -12.77 -10.53
C GLN A 238 28.38 -11.41 -10.89
#